data_AF-A0AAV0IUF3-F1
#
_entry.id   AF-A0AAV0IUF3-F1
#
_cell.length_a   1.000
_cell.length_b   1.000
_cell.length_c   1.000
_cell.angle_alpha   90.00
_cell.angle_beta   90.00
_cell.angle_gamma   90.00
#
_symmetry.space_group_name_H-M   'P 1'
#
loop_
_entity.id
_entity.type
_entity.pdbx_description
1 polymer ?
#
loop_
_entity_poly.entity_id
_entity_poly.type
_entity_poly.pdbx_seq_one_letter_code
_entity_poly.pdbx_strand_id
1 'polypeptide(L)'
;MGIGMNNPLQLKSLNHISLVCRSVEKSLNFYQHVLGFFPIRRPGSFDFDFDGAWLFGYGIGIHLLQSGDPESMSKISEINHKDNHISFQVRLRPTLPPNYPIQHFHREIVKNRG
;
A
#
# COMPACT_ATOMS: atom_id res chain seq x y z
N MET A 1 20.18 26.40 -14.56
CA MET A 1 19.70 26.04 -15.91
C MET A 1 19.39 24.54 -15.86
N GLY A 2 18.22 23.99 -16.11
CA GLY A 2 17.06 24.44 -16.88
C GLY A 2 16.57 23.24 -17.69
N ILE A 3 15.97 22.25 -17.01
CA ILE A 3 15.17 21.19 -17.65
C ILE A 3 13.78 21.23 -17.05
N GLY A 4 13.07 22.31 -17.34
CA GLY A 4 11.63 22.36 -17.21
C GLY A 4 11.05 22.61 -18.60
N MET A 5 9.93 21.95 -18.89
CA MET A 5 8.95 22.25 -19.96
C MET A 5 9.31 21.60 -21.31
N ASN A 6 8.78 20.42 -21.67
CA ASN A 6 7.37 20.24 -22.05
C ASN A 6 6.86 18.83 -21.75
N ASN A 7 6.60 18.49 -20.49
CA ASN A 7 5.57 17.49 -20.22
C ASN A 7 4.23 18.23 -20.25
N PRO A 8 3.38 18.06 -21.29
CA PRO A 8 2.11 18.78 -21.38
C PRO A 8 1.21 18.51 -20.16
N LEU A 9 1.40 17.38 -19.48
CA LEU A 9 0.60 16.98 -18.31
C LEU A 9 1.12 17.56 -16.98
N GLN A 10 2.37 18.02 -16.90
CA GLN A 10 2.99 18.53 -15.67
C GLN A 10 2.75 17.65 -14.43
N LEU A 11 2.90 16.33 -14.57
CA LEU A 11 2.66 15.37 -13.48
C LEU A 11 3.45 15.75 -12.21
N LYS A 12 2.78 15.77 -11.06
CA LYS A 12 3.37 16.19 -9.77
C LYS A 12 3.87 15.02 -8.96
N SER A 13 3.01 14.04 -8.73
CA SER A 13 3.27 12.87 -7.90
C SER A 13 2.28 11.75 -8.21
N LEU A 14 2.57 10.56 -7.69
CA LEU A 14 1.58 9.48 -7.61
C LEU A 14 0.47 9.91 -6.63
N ASN A 15 -0.77 9.93 -7.10
CA ASN A 15 -1.90 10.34 -6.27
C ASN A 15 -2.36 9.19 -5.37
N HIS A 16 -2.66 8.03 -5.95
CA HIS A 16 -3.00 6.82 -5.21
C HIS A 16 -2.73 5.55 -6.01
N ILE A 17 -2.76 4.42 -5.33
CA ILE A 17 -2.76 3.06 -5.90
C ILE A 17 -4.02 2.34 -5.48
N SER A 18 -4.51 1.43 -6.33
CA SER A 18 -5.62 0.54 -6.00
C SER A 18 -5.14 -0.91 -5.96
N LEU A 19 -5.50 -1.64 -4.92
CA LEU A 19 -5.07 -3.01 -4.67
C LEU A 19 -6.26 -3.89 -4.34
N VAL A 20 -6.39 -4.99 -5.09
CA VAL A 20 -7.36 -6.03 -4.76
C VAL A 20 -6.76 -6.95 -3.70
N CYS A 21 -7.53 -7.23 -2.63
CA CYS A 21 -7.10 -7.99 -1.49
C CYS A 21 -8.06 -9.09 -1.06
N ARG A 22 -7.49 -10.13 -0.43
CA ARG A 22 -8.24 -11.23 0.17
C ARG A 22 -9.00 -10.82 1.42
N SER A 23 -8.51 -9.83 2.18
CA SER A 23 -9.16 -9.34 3.39
C SER A 23 -8.80 -7.88 3.59
N VAL A 24 -9.75 -6.97 3.39
CA VAL A 24 -9.58 -5.54 3.65
C VAL A 24 -9.17 -5.29 5.10
N GLU A 25 -9.74 -6.02 6.05
CA GLU A 25 -9.40 -5.91 7.48
C GLU A 25 -7.91 -6.19 7.73
N LYS A 26 -7.40 -7.33 7.24
CA LYS A 26 -5.99 -7.71 7.42
C LYS A 26 -5.05 -6.74 6.69
N SER A 27 -5.41 -6.36 5.46
CA SER A 27 -4.63 -5.40 4.68
C SER A 27 -4.60 -4.02 5.35
N LEU A 28 -5.73 -3.54 5.85
CA LEU A 28 -5.83 -2.29 6.59
C LEU A 28 -4.97 -2.34 7.85
N ASN A 29 -5.01 -3.44 8.61
CA ASN A 29 -4.18 -3.62 9.80
C ASN A 29 -2.68 -3.52 9.45
N PHE A 30 -2.23 -4.19 8.39
CA PHE A 30 -0.85 -4.14 7.92
C PHE A 30 -0.43 -2.72 7.52
N TYR A 31 -1.19 -2.09 6.61
CA TYR A 31 -0.85 -0.76 6.12
C TYR A 31 -0.86 0.30 7.22
N GLN A 32 -1.78 0.18 8.19
CA GLN A 32 -1.88 1.11 9.30
C GLN A 32 -0.79 0.89 10.35
N HIS A 33 -0.69 -0.31 10.90
CA HIS A 33 0.12 -0.55 12.10
C HIS A 33 1.56 -0.93 11.78
N VAL A 34 1.83 -1.42 10.56
CA VAL A 34 3.18 -1.82 10.16
C VAL A 34 3.83 -0.75 9.27
N LEU A 35 3.09 -0.26 8.28
CA LEU A 35 3.61 0.78 7.37
C LEU A 35 3.30 2.22 7.81
N GLY A 36 2.41 2.44 8.77
CA GLY A 36 2.12 3.77 9.32
C GLY A 36 1.22 4.65 8.44
N PHE A 37 0.44 4.06 7.54
CA PHE A 37 -0.65 4.77 6.86
C PHE A 37 -1.80 5.03 7.83
N PHE A 38 -2.72 5.94 7.49
CA PHE A 38 -3.93 6.17 8.28
C PHE A 38 -5.18 6.09 7.41
N PRO A 39 -6.29 5.52 7.91
CA PRO A 39 -7.53 5.42 7.17
C PRO A 39 -8.15 6.81 6.98
N ILE A 40 -8.72 7.05 5.81
CA ILE A 40 -9.45 8.28 5.49
C ILE A 40 -10.89 7.95 5.07
N ARG A 41 -11.83 8.83 5.45
CA ARG A 41 -13.21 8.73 4.97
C ARG A 41 -13.29 9.30 3.55
N ARG A 42 -14.01 8.62 2.66
CA ARG A 42 -14.33 9.16 1.34
C ARG A 42 -15.33 10.33 1.50
N PRO A 43 -15.04 11.53 0.99
CA PRO A 43 -16.04 12.59 0.91
C PRO A 43 -17.15 12.17 -0.07
N GLY A 44 -18.41 12.12 0.38
CA GLY A 44 -19.58 11.90 -0.49
C GLY A 44 -20.07 10.46 -0.68
N SER A 45 -19.62 9.49 0.12
CA SER A 45 -20.35 8.22 0.31
C SER A 45 -20.88 8.17 1.74
N PHE A 46 -22.20 8.24 1.88
CA PHE A 46 -22.90 7.96 3.14
C PHE A 46 -23.18 6.46 3.32
N ASP A 47 -22.84 5.64 2.32
CA ASP A 47 -23.18 4.22 2.33
C ASP A 47 -21.96 3.38 2.73
N PHE A 48 -22.16 2.57 3.77
CA PHE A 48 -21.22 1.60 4.32
C PHE A 48 -21.14 0.31 3.49
N ASP A 49 -21.58 0.33 2.22
CA ASP A 49 -21.65 -0.85 1.35
C ASP A 49 -20.50 -0.89 0.34
N PHE A 50 -19.26 -0.88 0.83
CA PHE A 50 -18.15 -1.33 -0.02
C PHE A 50 -17.19 -2.14 0.83
N ASP A 51 -16.90 -3.36 0.38
CA ASP A 51 -15.82 -4.19 0.89
C ASP A 51 -14.45 -3.56 0.54
N GLY A 52 -14.21 -2.31 0.92
CA GLY A 52 -13.04 -1.54 0.52
C GLY A 52 -12.67 -0.47 1.53
N ALA A 53 -11.41 -0.04 1.52
CA ALA A 53 -10.90 0.97 2.45
C ALA A 53 -9.95 1.93 1.75
N TRP A 54 -9.95 3.18 2.21
CA TRP A 54 -9.00 4.18 1.77
C TRP A 54 -8.03 4.52 2.90
N LEU A 55 -6.74 4.48 2.59
CA LEU A 55 -5.67 4.95 3.46
C LEU A 55 -4.88 6.06 2.78
N PHE A 56 -4.26 6.92 3.59
CA PHE A 56 -3.34 7.95 3.11
C PHE A 56 -2.09 7.98 3.99
N GLY A 57 -0.95 8.27 3.38
CA GLY A 57 0.33 8.31 4.06
C GLY A 57 1.45 8.64 3.08
N TYR A 58 2.50 9.32 3.53
CA TYR A 58 3.68 9.63 2.72
C TYR A 58 3.39 10.35 1.39
N GLY A 59 2.27 11.08 1.30
CA GLY A 59 1.84 11.78 0.09
C GLY A 59 1.16 10.90 -0.95
N ILE A 60 0.87 9.63 -0.66
CA ILE A 60 0.15 8.70 -1.55
C ILE A 60 -1.11 8.14 -0.87
N GLY A 61 -2.18 7.96 -1.65
CA GLY A 61 -3.36 7.21 -1.24
C GLY A 61 -3.24 5.71 -1.56
N ILE A 62 -3.87 4.87 -0.75
CA ILE A 62 -4.05 3.44 -1.02
C ILE A 62 -5.54 3.12 -0.95
N HIS A 63 -6.07 2.56 -2.03
CA HIS A 63 -7.43 2.05 -2.12
C HIS A 63 -7.40 0.52 -2.09
N LEU A 64 -7.88 -0.05 -1.00
CA LEU A 64 -8.04 -1.48 -0.84
C LEU A 64 -9.43 -1.89 -1.32
N LEU A 65 -9.48 -2.95 -2.13
CA LEU A 65 -10.69 -3.53 -2.70
C LEU A 65 -10.71 -5.00 -2.36
N GLN A 66 -11.70 -5.48 -1.62
CA GLN A 66 -11.87 -6.91 -1.37
C GLN A 66 -12.16 -7.64 -2.69
N SER A 67 -11.54 -8.81 -2.88
CA SER A 67 -11.90 -9.71 -3.97
C SER A 67 -13.29 -10.28 -3.75
N GLY A 68 -14.13 -10.31 -4.79
CA GLY A 68 -15.43 -10.99 -4.75
C GLY A 68 -15.32 -12.51 -4.63
N ASP A 69 -14.15 -13.07 -4.93
CA ASP A 69 -13.79 -14.46 -4.62
C ASP A 69 -12.39 -14.48 -3.97
N PRO A 70 -12.32 -14.36 -2.63
CA PRO A 70 -11.05 -14.36 -1.92
C PRO A 70 -10.31 -15.70 -2.02
N GLU A 71 -11.03 -16.82 -2.15
CA GLU A 71 -10.43 -18.15 -2.12
C GLU A 71 -9.69 -18.51 -3.40
N SER A 72 -10.15 -18.03 -4.56
CA SER A 72 -9.41 -18.18 -5.83
C SER A 72 -8.18 -17.29 -5.96
N MET A 73 -8.00 -16.29 -5.08
CA MET A 73 -6.78 -15.49 -5.09
C MET A 73 -5.56 -16.35 -4.75
N SER A 74 -4.47 -16.18 -5.49
CA SER A 74 -3.24 -16.92 -5.23
C SER A 74 -2.75 -16.70 -3.79
N LYS A 75 -2.51 -17.80 -3.07
CA LYS A 75 -1.82 -17.76 -1.79
C LYS A 75 -0.35 -17.55 -2.08
N ILE A 76 0.20 -16.41 -1.67
CA ILE A 76 1.61 -16.12 -1.87
C ILE A 76 2.38 -16.78 -0.74
N SER A 77 2.92 -17.96 -1.03
CA SER A 77 3.79 -18.71 -0.12
C SER A 77 5.23 -18.21 -0.15
N GLU A 78 5.70 -17.72 -1.30
CA GLU A 78 7.07 -17.23 -1.50
C GLU A 78 7.08 -15.85 -2.16
N ILE A 79 8.05 -15.02 -1.76
CA ILE A 79 8.25 -13.70 -2.37
C ILE A 79 8.88 -13.87 -3.76
N ASN A 80 8.14 -13.53 -4.82
CA ASN A 80 8.68 -13.46 -6.18
C ASN A 80 9.07 -12.02 -6.54
N HIS A 81 10.36 -11.69 -6.60
CA HIS A 81 10.85 -10.35 -6.93
C HIS A 81 10.46 -9.85 -8.34
N LYS A 82 10.00 -10.74 -9.23
CA LYS A 82 9.51 -10.39 -10.58
C LYS A 82 8.03 -9.99 -10.59
N ASP A 83 7.31 -10.20 -9.50
CA ASP A 83 5.92 -9.81 -9.39
C ASP A 83 5.77 -8.29 -9.27
N ASN A 84 4.61 -7.78 -9.71
CA ASN A 84 4.21 -6.40 -9.46
C ASN A 84 4.30 -6.07 -7.97
N HIS A 85 4.97 -4.97 -7.65
CA HIS A 85 5.19 -4.52 -6.28
C HIS A 85 5.27 -3.00 -6.17
N ILE A 86 5.00 -2.51 -4.97
CA ILE A 86 5.29 -1.14 -4.55
C ILE A 86 6.40 -1.21 -3.51
N SER A 87 7.41 -0.35 -3.64
CA SER A 87 8.53 -0.27 -2.72
C SER A 87 8.53 1.08 -1.99
N PHE A 88 8.92 1.05 -0.72
CA PHE A 88 9.04 2.23 0.12
C PHE A 88 10.49 2.42 0.52
N GLN A 89 11.00 3.63 0.37
CA GLN A 89 12.29 3.99 0.92
C GLN A 89 12.15 4.31 2.41
N VAL A 90 12.90 3.62 3.26
CA VAL A 90 12.86 3.78 4.71
C VAL A 90 14.18 4.39 5.20
N ARG A 91 14.09 5.35 6.13
CA ARG A 91 15.24 5.82 6.90
C ARG A 91 15.24 5.13 8.27
N LEU A 92 16.22 4.26 8.51
CA LEU A 92 16.43 3.67 9.83
C LEU A 92 16.89 4.76 10.81
N ARG A 93 16.27 4.84 11.99
CA ARG A 93 16.84 5.55 13.13
C ARG A 93 17.71 4.58 13.94
N PRO A 94 18.84 5.03 14.52
CA PRO A 94 19.77 4.16 15.26
C PRO A 94 19.18 3.42 16.47
N THR A 95 18.01 3.83 16.96
CA THR A 95 17.37 3.31 18.19
C THR A 95 16.39 2.16 17.95
N LEU A 96 16.34 1.58 16.75
CA LEU A 96 15.50 0.40 16.52
C LEU A 96 16.10 -0.81 17.23
N PRO A 97 15.31 -1.60 17.97
CA PRO A 97 15.81 -2.81 18.60
C PRO A 97 16.35 -3.77 17.53
N PRO A 98 17.40 -4.57 17.83
CA PRO A 98 18.08 -5.41 16.85
C PRO A 98 17.17 -6.42 16.13
N ASN A 99 16.00 -6.74 16.69
CA ASN A 99 15.00 -7.65 16.10
C ASN A 99 13.83 -6.92 15.43
N TYR A 100 13.94 -5.62 15.18
CA TYR A 100 12.87 -4.89 14.50
C TYR A 100 12.76 -5.40 13.04
N PRO A 101 11.57 -5.80 12.57
CA PRO A 101 11.41 -6.57 11.32
C PRO A 101 11.81 -5.83 10.03
N ILE A 102 12.36 -4.62 10.10
CA ILE A 102 12.72 -3.78 8.93
C ILE A 102 13.79 -4.42 8.03
N GLN A 103 14.67 -5.30 8.54
CA GLN A 103 15.66 -5.95 7.65
C GLN A 103 15.00 -6.88 6.62
N HIS A 104 13.78 -7.39 6.89
CA HIS A 104 12.98 -8.14 5.92
C HIS A 104 12.06 -7.25 5.05
N PHE A 105 11.89 -5.96 5.38
CA PHE A 105 11.03 -5.01 4.64
C PHE A 105 11.55 -4.66 3.24
N HIS A 106 12.84 -4.86 2.96
CA HIS A 106 13.40 -4.61 1.63
C HIS A 106 12.81 -5.55 0.55
N ARG A 107 12.03 -6.57 0.94
CA ARG A 107 11.42 -7.54 0.02
C ARG A 107 9.96 -7.84 0.36
N GLU A 108 9.22 -6.93 0.98
CA GLU A 108 7.77 -7.12 1.09
C GLU A 108 7.04 -6.46 -0.08
N ILE A 109 6.87 -7.25 -1.15
CA ILE A 109 5.84 -6.99 -2.15
C ILE A 109 4.51 -7.04 -1.40
N VAL A 110 3.80 -5.92 -1.32
CA VAL A 110 2.46 -5.94 -0.75
C VAL A 110 1.50 -6.60 -1.73
N LYS A 111 1.52 -7.92 -1.72
CA LYS A 111 0.39 -8.74 -2.11
C LYS A 111 0.00 -9.51 -0.87
N ASN A 112 -0.99 -8.95 -0.16
CA ASN A 112 -1.86 -9.59 0.82
C ASN A 112 -1.37 -10.96 1.32
N ARG A 113 -0.41 -10.92 2.25
CA ARG A 113 -0.19 -12.06 3.13
C ARG A 113 -1.48 -12.23 3.92
N GLY A 114 -2.21 -13.29 3.56
CA GLY A 114 -3.47 -13.66 4.17
C GLY A 114 -3.34 -13.99 5.64
#